data_AF-A0A370HIL6-F1
#
_entry.id   AF-A0A370HIL6-F1
#
_cell.length_a   1.000
_cell.length_b   1.000
_cell.length_c   1.000
_cell.angle_alpha   90.00
_cell.angle_beta   90.00
_cell.angle_gamma   90.00
#
_symmetry.space_group_name_H-M   'P 1'
#
loop_
_entity.id
_entity.type
_entity.pdbx_description
1 polymer ?
#
loop_
_entity_poly.entity_id
_entity_poly.type
_entity_poly.pdbx_seq_one_letter_code
_entity_poly.pdbx_strand_id
1 'polypeptide(L)'
;MTTMPKSAGTSDTLRSGAGLALPDGGGRALASAAEAWFSATAECQREMIGFVSMRLEKDGEAMRDMAACKNVADVAAIQSRWLTETLHDYNAEMGKLMAICAKSANGGAMAR
;
A
#
# COMPACT_ATOMS: atom_id res chain seq x y z
N MET A 1 -7.76 20.00 -62.62
CA MET A 1 -7.73 21.19 -61.73
C MET A 1 -8.48 20.80 -60.47
N THR A 2 -7.75 20.32 -59.46
CA THR A 2 -8.28 19.74 -58.23
C THR A 2 -7.71 20.52 -57.06
N THR A 3 -8.58 21.19 -56.32
CA THR A 3 -8.26 21.98 -55.13
C THR A 3 -7.96 21.05 -53.96
N MET A 4 -6.78 21.16 -53.35
CA MET A 4 -6.52 20.60 -52.02
C MET A 4 -7.01 21.57 -50.94
N PRO A 5 -7.76 21.13 -49.92
CA PRO A 5 -7.96 21.91 -48.72
C PRO A 5 -6.76 21.73 -47.77
N LYS A 6 -6.09 22.85 -47.49
CA LYS A 6 -5.03 22.98 -46.50
C LYS A 6 -5.65 22.83 -45.10
N SER A 7 -5.33 21.73 -44.40
CA SER A 7 -5.70 21.58 -42.98
C SER A 7 -4.91 22.62 -42.17
N ALA A 8 -5.65 23.51 -41.52
CA ALA A 8 -5.13 24.53 -40.63
C ALA A 8 -5.61 24.21 -39.22
N GLY A 9 -4.66 24.10 -38.29
CA GLY A 9 -4.87 24.52 -36.91
C GLY A 9 -5.32 23.45 -35.93
N THR A 10 -4.44 22.50 -35.61
CA THR A 10 -4.46 21.76 -34.33
C THR A 10 -4.03 22.63 -33.12
N SER A 11 -3.94 23.95 -33.27
CA SER A 11 -3.42 24.87 -32.25
C SER A 11 -4.46 25.47 -31.30
N ASP A 12 -5.77 25.37 -31.58
CA ASP A 12 -6.78 26.04 -30.74
C ASP A 12 -7.24 25.21 -29.53
N THR A 13 -6.87 23.93 -29.44
CA THR A 13 -7.26 23.07 -28.31
C THR A 13 -6.41 23.27 -27.06
N LEU A 14 -5.27 23.98 -27.16
CA LEU A 14 -4.38 24.21 -26.01
C LEU A 14 -4.67 25.50 -25.22
N ARG A 15 -5.63 26.33 -25.67
CA ARG A 15 -5.96 27.60 -25.00
C ARG A 15 -7.29 27.58 -24.22
N SER A 16 -8.06 26.50 -24.26
CA SER A 16 -9.25 26.42 -23.42
C SER A 16 -8.89 25.94 -22.01
N GLY A 17 -8.24 26.84 -21.25
CA GLY A 17 -8.25 26.86 -19.80
C GLY A 17 -9.66 27.22 -19.30
N ALA A 18 -10.66 26.46 -19.72
CA ALA A 18 -11.94 26.42 -19.04
C ALA A 18 -11.69 25.56 -17.81
N GLY A 19 -11.50 26.24 -16.68
CA GLY A 19 -11.26 25.65 -15.39
C GLY A 19 -12.14 24.43 -15.18
N LEU A 20 -11.53 23.37 -14.64
CA LEU A 20 -12.23 22.34 -13.90
C LEU A 20 -12.91 23.02 -12.69
N ALA A 21 -13.94 23.82 -12.94
CA ALA A 21 -14.93 24.19 -11.97
C ALA A 21 -15.73 22.91 -11.72
N LEU A 22 -15.13 21.99 -10.96
CA LEU A 22 -15.93 21.03 -10.24
C LEU A 22 -16.90 21.87 -9.40
N PRO A 23 -18.21 21.58 -9.41
CA PRO A 23 -19.13 22.24 -8.51
C PRO A 23 -18.56 22.15 -7.08
N ASP A 24 -18.73 23.17 -6.25
CA ASP A 24 -18.02 23.36 -4.96
C ASP A 24 -17.99 22.11 -4.03
N GLY A 25 -18.89 21.12 -4.23
CA GLY A 25 -18.86 19.82 -3.55
C GLY A 25 -17.87 18.79 -4.10
N GLY A 26 -17.55 18.80 -5.40
CA GLY A 26 -16.67 17.81 -6.05
C GLY A 26 -15.19 17.99 -5.70
N GLY A 27 -14.72 19.24 -5.59
CA GLY A 27 -13.35 19.52 -5.13
C GLY A 27 -13.12 19.13 -3.67
N ARG A 28 -14.12 19.35 -2.81
CA ARG A 28 -14.07 18.96 -1.39
C ARG A 28 -14.11 17.44 -1.21
N ALA A 29 -14.96 16.74 -1.97
CA ALA A 29 -15.00 15.27 -1.97
C ALA A 29 -13.66 14.68 -2.44
N LEU A 30 -13.09 15.20 -3.53
CA LEU A 30 -11.79 14.76 -4.04
C LEU A 30 -10.65 15.01 -3.03
N ALA A 31 -10.62 16.19 -2.40
CA ALA A 31 -9.64 16.51 -1.36
C ALA A 31 -9.75 15.55 -0.16
N SER A 32 -10.97 15.25 0.30
CA SER A 32 -11.19 14.32 1.40
C SER A 32 -10.80 12.88 1.06
N ALA A 33 -11.05 12.44 -0.18
CA ALA A 33 -10.64 11.12 -0.65
C ALA A 33 -9.11 11.02 -0.76
N ALA A 34 -8.45 12.08 -1.24
CA ALA A 34 -6.99 12.15 -1.30
C ALA A 34 -6.37 12.11 0.10
N GLU A 35 -6.92 12.84 1.07
CA GLU A 35 -6.47 12.83 2.47
C GLU A 35 -6.62 11.43 3.09
N ALA A 36 -7.78 10.78 2.91
CA ALA A 36 -8.01 9.41 3.37
C ALA A 36 -7.03 8.41 2.74
N TRP A 37 -6.75 8.55 1.44
CA TRP A 37 -5.78 7.71 0.72
C TRP A 37 -4.35 7.90 1.23
N PHE A 38 -3.89 9.15 1.40
CA PHE A 38 -2.56 9.43 1.93
C PHE A 38 -2.40 8.92 3.37
N SER A 39 -3.42 9.12 4.20
CA SER A 39 -3.41 8.64 5.59
C SER A 39 -3.32 7.11 5.65
N ALA A 40 -4.13 6.41 4.85
CA ALA A 40 -4.10 4.95 4.77
C ALA A 40 -2.77 4.41 4.21
N THR A 41 -2.22 5.09 3.19
CA THR A 41 -0.91 4.73 2.63
C THR A 41 0.19 4.89 3.67
N ALA A 42 0.18 5.99 4.43
CA ALA A 42 1.17 6.23 5.49
C ALA A 42 1.01 5.23 6.65
N GLU A 43 -0.23 4.86 7.02
CA GLU A 43 -0.51 3.83 8.03
C GLU A 43 0.01 2.46 7.57
N CYS A 44 -0.27 2.08 6.32
CA CYS A 44 0.24 0.85 5.69
C CYS A 44 1.77 0.81 5.64
N GLN A 45 2.42 1.92 5.26
CA GLN A 45 3.88 2.01 5.23
C GLN A 45 4.50 1.82 6.62
N ARG A 46 3.94 2.44 7.66
CA ARG A 46 4.42 2.27 9.03
C ARG A 46 4.28 0.83 9.49
N GLU A 47 3.14 0.20 9.20
CA GLU A 47 2.88 -1.19 9.58
C GLU A 47 3.85 -2.15 8.88
N MET A 48 4.06 -1.98 7.57
CA MET A 48 5.04 -2.75 6.79
C MET A 48 6.47 -2.64 7.35
N ILE A 49 6.91 -1.42 7.71
CA ILE A 49 8.23 -1.21 8.32
C ILE A 49 8.31 -1.92 9.69
N GLY A 50 7.27 -1.80 10.51
CA GLY A 50 7.18 -2.47 11.81
C GLY A 50 7.26 -3.98 11.68
N PHE A 51 6.53 -4.56 10.74
CA PHE A 51 6.54 -6.00 10.46
C PHE A 51 7.90 -6.50 9.99
N VAL A 52 8.52 -5.81 9.03
CA VAL A 52 9.86 -6.17 8.56
C VAL A 52 10.88 -6.12 9.69
N SER A 53 10.83 -5.08 10.54
CA SER A 53 11.71 -4.98 11.71
C SER A 53 11.52 -6.16 12.67
N MET A 54 10.27 -6.47 13.03
CA MET A 54 9.94 -7.61 13.88
C MET A 54 10.43 -8.93 13.29
N ARG A 55 10.23 -9.14 11.98
CA ARG A 55 10.65 -10.38 11.31
C ARG A 55 12.17 -10.50 11.29
N LEU A 56 12.90 -9.43 10.99
CA LEU A 56 14.37 -9.46 11.02
C LEU A 56 14.91 -9.80 12.41
N GLU A 57 14.28 -9.28 13.47
CA GLU A 57 14.67 -9.59 14.85
C GLU A 57 14.48 -11.08 15.19
N LYS A 58 13.28 -11.62 14.93
CA LYS A 58 12.97 -13.04 15.13
C LYS A 58 13.81 -13.97 14.25
N ASP A 59 14.12 -13.56 13.03
CA ASP A 59 15.00 -14.32 12.12
C ASP A 59 16.42 -14.38 12.68
N GLY A 60 16.93 -13.25 13.14
CA GLY A 60 18.23 -13.18 13.79
C GLY A 60 18.31 -14.03 15.06
N GLU A 61 17.24 -14.08 15.86
CA GLU A 61 17.14 -14.96 17.03
C GLU A 61 17.20 -16.43 16.64
N ALA A 62 16.36 -16.87 15.71
CA ALA A 62 16.37 -18.27 15.25
C ALA A 62 17.72 -18.68 14.65
N MET A 63 18.39 -17.79 13.90
CA MET A 63 19.73 -18.05 13.39
C MET A 63 20.77 -18.19 14.50
N ARG A 64 20.72 -17.35 15.54
CA ARG A 64 21.61 -17.45 16.71
C ARG A 64 21.37 -18.76 17.46
N ASP A 65 20.12 -19.14 17.67
CA ASP A 65 19.74 -20.39 18.31
C ASP A 65 20.27 -21.59 17.52
N MET A 66 20.06 -21.61 16.20
CA MET A 66 20.57 -22.69 15.34
C MET A 66 22.09 -22.77 15.36
N ALA A 67 22.79 -21.62 15.37
CA ALA A 67 24.25 -21.58 15.43
C ALA A 67 24.83 -22.08 16.76
N ALA A 68 24.04 -22.03 17.85
CA ALA A 68 24.43 -22.55 19.16
C ALA A 68 24.22 -24.08 19.29
N CYS A 69 23.48 -24.70 18.37
CA CYS A 69 23.19 -26.13 18.42
C CYS A 69 24.40 -27.00 18.08
N LYS A 70 24.54 -28.13 18.80
CA LYS A 70 25.60 -29.13 18.56
C LYS A 70 25.15 -30.32 17.72
N ASN A 71 23.85 -30.45 17.46
CA ASN A 71 23.29 -31.54 16.69
C ASN A 71 22.16 -31.04 15.76
N VAL A 72 21.90 -31.82 14.72
CA VAL A 72 20.95 -31.47 13.66
C VAL A 72 19.49 -31.60 14.12
N ALA A 73 19.20 -32.43 15.12
CA ALA A 73 17.85 -32.59 15.65
C ALA A 73 17.35 -31.30 16.33
N ASP A 74 18.20 -30.65 17.11
CA ASP A 74 17.90 -29.36 17.75
C ASP A 74 17.68 -28.25 16.71
N VAL A 75 18.50 -28.24 15.64
CA VAL A 75 18.31 -27.32 14.50
C VAL A 75 16.95 -27.55 13.84
N ALA A 76 16.57 -28.80 13.60
CA ALA A 76 15.28 -29.14 12.99
C ALA A 76 14.09 -28.70 13.88
N ALA A 77 14.21 -28.84 15.20
CA ALA A 77 13.19 -28.38 16.14
C ALA A 77 13.04 -26.84 16.10
N ILE A 78 14.15 -26.10 16.08
CA ILE A 78 14.14 -24.63 15.95
C ILE A 78 13.54 -24.23 14.60
N GLN A 79 13.92 -24.91 13.51
CA GLN A 79 13.43 -24.61 12.18
C GLN A 79 11.91 -24.84 12.06
N SER A 80 11.39 -25.91 12.65
CA SER A 80 9.95 -26.17 12.69
C SER A 80 9.20 -25.07 13.46
N ARG A 81 9.72 -24.65 14.62
CA ARG A 81 9.12 -23.57 15.41
C ARG A 81 9.11 -22.26 14.62
N TRP A 82 10.26 -21.90 14.05
CA TRP A 82 10.43 -20.71 13.22
C TRP A 82 9.44 -20.68 12.05
N LEU A 83 9.20 -21.82 11.39
CA LEU A 83 8.25 -21.90 10.27
C LEU A 83 6.81 -21.64 10.74
N THR A 84 6.39 -22.29 11.82
CA THR A 84 5.05 -22.10 12.40
C THR A 84 4.82 -20.66 12.81
N GLU A 85 5.79 -20.05 13.50
CA GLU A 85 5.71 -18.65 13.94
C GLU A 85 5.70 -17.70 12.74
N THR A 86 6.52 -17.95 11.73
CA THR A 86 6.55 -17.15 10.50
C THR A 86 5.19 -17.13 9.82
N LEU A 87 4.57 -18.30 9.62
CA LEU A 87 3.24 -18.38 9.01
C LEU A 87 2.18 -17.65 9.82
N HIS A 88 2.21 -17.78 11.15
CA HIS A 88 1.31 -17.07 12.03
C HIS A 88 1.47 -15.54 11.89
N ASP A 89 2.72 -15.06 11.93
CA ASP A 89 3.04 -13.64 11.84
C ASP A 89 2.57 -13.03 10.52
N TYR A 90 2.82 -13.68 9.37
CA TYR A 90 2.35 -13.21 8.06
C TYR A 90 0.82 -13.17 7.95
N ASN A 91 0.13 -14.18 8.50
CA ASN A 91 -1.33 -14.19 8.51
C ASN A 91 -1.91 -13.07 9.36
N ALA A 92 -1.34 -12.85 10.55
CA ALA A 92 -1.74 -11.75 11.43
C ALA A 92 -1.51 -10.39 10.75
N GLU A 93 -0.36 -10.22 10.11
CA GLU A 93 0.00 -8.99 9.41
C GLU A 93 -0.94 -8.69 8.24
N MET A 94 -1.24 -9.70 7.42
CA MET A 94 -2.21 -9.56 6.34
C MET A 94 -3.59 -9.09 6.87
N GLY A 95 -4.02 -9.59 8.03
CA GLY A 95 -5.25 -9.13 8.69
C GLY A 95 -5.22 -7.64 9.05
N LYS A 96 -4.08 -7.13 9.56
CA LYS A 96 -3.93 -5.70 9.88
C LYS A 96 -3.96 -4.84 8.63
N LEU A 97 -3.27 -5.24 7.57
CA LEU A 97 -3.26 -4.49 6.30
C LEU A 97 -4.67 -4.43 5.69
N MET A 98 -5.43 -5.53 5.73
CA MET A 98 -6.83 -5.53 5.32
C MET A 98 -7.69 -4.58 6.17
N ALA A 99 -7.46 -4.52 7.47
CA ALA A 99 -8.17 -3.60 8.36
C ALA A 99 -7.88 -2.13 8.04
N ILE A 100 -6.62 -1.77 7.75
CA ILE A 100 -6.21 -0.42 7.33
C ILE A 100 -6.91 -0.04 6.01
N CYS A 101 -6.93 -0.94 5.03
CA CYS A 101 -7.62 -0.73 3.76
C CYS A 101 -9.14 -0.62 3.90
N ALA A 102 -9.77 -1.46 4.74
CA ALA A 102 -11.21 -1.40 4.96
C ALA A 102 -11.63 -0.08 5.65
N LYS A 103 -10.83 0.39 6.61
CA LYS A 103 -11.03 1.67 7.29
C LYS A 103 -10.99 2.85 6.32
N SER A 104 -10.04 2.84 5.36
CA SER A 104 -9.93 3.92 4.37
C SER A 104 -11.09 3.91 3.36
N ALA A 105 -11.56 2.73 2.95
CA ALA A 105 -12.72 2.58 2.06
C ALA A 105 -14.03 3.07 2.71
N ASN A 106 -14.26 2.75 3.99
CA ASN A 106 -15.45 3.21 4.71
C ASN A 106 -15.44 4.72 5.00
N GLY A 107 -14.27 5.33 5.16
CA GLY A 107 -14.15 6.79 5.29
C GLY A 107 -14.64 7.56 4.05
N GLY A 108 -14.49 6.97 2.85
CA GLY A 108 -15.00 7.54 1.60
C GLY A 108 -16.51 7.34 1.38
N ALA A 109 -17.14 6.38 2.07
CA ALA A 109 -18.56 6.06 1.91
C ALA A 109 -19.49 7.02 2.69
N MET A 110 -19.00 7.67 3.74
CA MET A 110 -19.75 8.65 4.56
C MET A 110 -19.85 10.06 3.93
N ALA A 111 -19.32 10.24 2.72
CA ALA A 111 -19.40 11.49 1.96
C ALA A 111 -20.45 11.48 0.83
N ARG A 112 -21.42 10.56 0.88
CA ARG A 112 -22.57 10.51 -0.04
C ARG A 112 -23.85 11.01 0.62
#